data_AF-A0A7X1KQV1-F1
#
_entry.id   AF-A0A7X1KQV1-F1
#
_cell.length_a   1.000
_cell.length_b   1.000
_cell.length_c   1.000
_cell.angle_alpha   90.00
_cell.angle_beta   90.00
_cell.angle_gamma   90.00
#
_symmetry.space_group_name_H-M   'P 1'
#
loop_
_entity.id
_entity.type
_entity.pdbx_description
1 polymer ?
#
loop_
_entity_poly.entity_id
_entity_poly.type
_entity_poly.pdbx_seq_one_letter_code
_entity_poly.pdbx_strand_id
1 'polypeptide(L)'
;MTTPPRILASPAAEALIARLVAAHGPLMFHQSGGCCDGSAPMCFVRGEFRVGGRDVLLGHVGSGPGAATPVWIGAAQFEYWRHTKITLDVVPGRGAGMSLEAPAGLRFIVRSRVFDEAETAALLAAGEPPRGDCAEDATSAPVAKGLEPG
;
A
#
# COMPACT_ATOMS: atom_id res chain seq x y z
N MET A 1 -3.14 23.14 -10.08
CA MET A 1 -2.80 22.76 -8.70
C MET A 1 -2.58 21.25 -8.71
N THR A 2 -1.50 20.77 -8.10
CA THR A 2 -1.20 19.33 -8.05
C THR A 2 -1.99 18.67 -6.92
N THR A 3 -2.63 17.54 -7.18
CA THR A 3 -3.35 16.76 -6.16
C THR A 3 -2.35 16.25 -5.11
N PRO A 4 -2.55 16.52 -3.81
CA PRO A 4 -1.62 16.04 -2.78
C PRO A 4 -1.69 14.51 -2.67
N PRO A 5 -0.56 13.83 -2.38
CA PRO A 5 -0.56 12.39 -2.20
C PRO A 5 -1.32 12.01 -0.92
N ARG A 6 -2.13 10.94 -1.00
CA ARG A 6 -2.82 10.38 0.16
C ARG A 6 -1.94 9.46 0.99
N ILE A 7 -0.95 8.85 0.35
CA ILE A 7 0.02 7.95 0.97
C ILE A 7 1.44 8.40 0.61
N LEU A 8 2.32 8.36 1.60
CA LEU A 8 3.77 8.47 1.47
C LEU A 8 4.42 7.32 2.22
N ALA A 9 5.73 7.14 2.04
CA ALA A 9 6.53 6.27 2.90
C ALA A 9 7.68 7.08 3.54
N SER A 10 8.04 6.70 4.76
CA SER A 10 9.23 7.23 5.42
C SER A 10 10.50 6.72 4.72
N PRO A 11 11.66 7.38 4.90
CA PRO A 11 12.92 6.86 4.35
C PRO A 11 13.25 5.43 4.82
N ALA A 12 12.89 5.07 6.05
CA ALA A 12 13.11 3.73 6.57
C ALA A 12 12.18 2.70 5.91
N ALA A 13 10.91 3.06 5.68
CA ALA A 13 9.97 2.21 4.94
C ALA A 13 10.38 2.06 3.47
N GLU A 14 10.79 3.14 2.80
CA GLU A 14 11.32 3.10 1.42
C GLU A 14 12.51 2.13 1.30
N ALA A 15 13.46 2.19 2.23
CA ALA A 15 14.61 1.30 2.25
C ALA A 15 14.22 -0.17 2.45
N LEU A 16 13.25 -0.45 3.33
CA LEU A 16 12.74 -1.81 3.53
C LEU A 16 11.98 -2.30 2.29
N ILE A 17 11.12 -1.47 1.71
CA ILE A 17 10.38 -1.79 0.48
C ILE A 17 11.36 -2.16 -0.64
N ALA A 18 12.40 -1.36 -0.86
CA ALA A 18 13.41 -1.64 -1.88
C ALA A 18 14.10 -3.01 -1.66
N ARG A 19 14.43 -3.35 -0.40
CA ARG A 19 15.01 -4.66 -0.05
C ARG A 19 14.04 -5.81 -0.32
N LEU A 20 12.77 -5.65 0.05
CA LEU A 20 11.76 -6.67 -0.17
C LEU A 20 11.46 -6.84 -1.68
N VAL A 21 11.44 -5.75 -2.45
CA VAL A 21 11.27 -5.80 -3.91
C VAL A 21 12.43 -6.55 -4.55
N ALA A 22 13.67 -6.27 -4.12
CA ALA A 22 14.85 -6.98 -4.64
C ALA A 22 14.82 -8.49 -4.31
N ALA A 23 14.24 -8.88 -3.19
CA ALA A 23 14.19 -10.27 -2.74
C ALA A 23 12.99 -11.06 -3.30
N HIS A 24 11.85 -10.41 -3.51
CA HIS A 24 10.57 -11.07 -3.79
C HIS A 24 9.91 -10.63 -5.10
N GLY A 25 10.44 -9.60 -5.78
CA GLY A 25 9.84 -9.01 -6.97
C GLY A 25 8.78 -7.95 -6.64
N PRO A 26 7.84 -7.66 -7.57
CA PRO A 26 6.82 -6.64 -7.37
C PRO A 26 5.97 -6.91 -6.12
N LEU A 27 5.72 -5.87 -5.33
CA LEU A 27 4.97 -5.97 -4.07
C LEU A 27 3.61 -5.29 -4.16
N MET A 28 2.81 -5.44 -3.11
CA MET A 28 1.63 -4.64 -2.82
C MET A 28 1.42 -4.52 -1.31
N PHE A 29 0.73 -3.45 -0.88
CA PHE A 29 0.24 -3.33 0.49
C PHE A 29 -1.28 -3.42 0.54
N HIS A 30 -1.81 -4.02 1.60
CA HIS A 30 -3.23 -3.98 1.94
C HIS A 30 -3.47 -3.69 3.42
N GLN A 31 -4.51 -2.92 3.70
CA GLN A 31 -4.96 -2.61 5.05
C GLN A 31 -6.48 -2.77 5.19
N SER A 32 -6.91 -3.82 5.89
CA SER A 32 -8.31 -4.28 5.89
C SER A 32 -9.20 -3.73 7.01
N GLY A 33 -8.66 -3.07 8.04
CA GLY A 33 -9.44 -2.43 9.11
C GLY A 33 -10.09 -3.37 10.14
N GLY A 34 -9.59 -4.62 10.29
CA GLY A 34 -10.14 -5.64 11.19
C GLY A 34 -9.62 -5.63 12.64
N CYS A 35 -10.34 -6.32 13.54
CA CYS A 35 -10.32 -6.13 15.01
C CYS A 35 -9.09 -6.65 15.81
N CYS A 36 -8.21 -7.51 15.29
CA CYS A 36 -7.07 -8.02 16.10
C CYS A 36 -5.66 -7.89 15.51
N ASP A 37 -5.49 -7.76 14.19
CA ASP A 37 -4.21 -7.38 13.56
C ASP A 37 -4.43 -6.40 12.37
N GLY A 38 -5.68 -6.06 12.08
CA GLY A 38 -6.10 -5.38 10.85
C GLY A 38 -5.86 -3.87 10.83
N SER A 39 -5.15 -3.32 11.82
CA SER A 39 -4.74 -1.92 11.87
C SER A 39 -3.35 -1.68 11.27
N ALA A 40 -2.54 -2.72 11.10
CA ALA A 40 -1.23 -2.60 10.49
C ALA A 40 -1.34 -2.78 8.96
N PRO A 41 -0.63 -1.96 8.18
CA PRO A 41 -0.48 -2.21 6.74
C PRO A 41 0.35 -3.50 6.56
N MET A 42 -0.16 -4.43 5.76
CA MET A 42 0.54 -5.69 5.44
C MET A 42 1.13 -5.64 4.04
N CYS A 43 2.33 -6.20 3.88
CA CYS A 43 3.09 -6.27 2.63
C CYS A 43 3.06 -7.69 2.06
N PHE A 44 2.71 -7.80 0.78
CA PHE A 44 2.60 -9.07 0.03
C PHE A 44 3.32 -8.97 -1.31
N VAL A 45 3.62 -10.11 -1.95
CA VAL A 45 3.97 -10.10 -3.37
C VAL A 45 2.74 -9.68 -4.16
N ARG A 46 2.93 -8.88 -5.21
CA ARG A 46 1.83 -8.35 -6.02
C ARG A 46 0.99 -9.49 -6.60
N GLY A 47 -0.31 -9.47 -6.29
CA GLY A 47 -1.27 -10.48 -6.74
C GLY A 47 -1.49 -11.66 -5.78
N GLU A 48 -0.69 -11.81 -4.72
CA GLU A 48 -0.91 -12.86 -3.71
C GLU A 48 -2.03 -12.50 -2.72
N PHE A 49 -2.30 -11.21 -2.53
CA PHE A 49 -3.48 -10.74 -1.82
C PHE A 49 -4.55 -10.28 -2.81
N ARG A 50 -5.77 -10.85 -2.69
CA ARG A 50 -6.89 -10.45 -3.54
C ARG A 50 -7.46 -9.10 -3.08
N VAL A 51 -7.28 -8.08 -3.92
CA VAL A 51 -7.94 -6.77 -3.73
C VAL A 51 -9.45 -6.94 -3.94
N GLY A 52 -10.23 -6.51 -2.96
CA GLY A 52 -11.68 -6.48 -3.05
C GLY A 52 -12.16 -5.33 -3.92
N GLY A 53 -13.31 -5.50 -4.55
CA GLY A 53 -13.85 -4.50 -5.48
C GLY A 53 -14.07 -3.10 -4.90
N ARG A 54 -14.40 -3.06 -3.60
CA ARG A 54 -14.59 -1.83 -2.83
C ARG A 54 -13.31 -1.28 -2.23
N ASP A 55 -12.20 -2.01 -2.27
CA ASP A 55 -10.93 -1.52 -1.76
C ASP A 55 -10.47 -0.32 -2.57
N VAL A 56 -9.81 0.61 -1.91
CA VAL A 56 -9.43 1.91 -2.45
C VAL A 56 -7.92 1.96 -2.64
N LEU A 57 -7.47 2.41 -3.80
CA LEU A 57 -6.07 2.67 -4.07
C LEU A 57 -5.68 4.03 -3.48
N LEU A 58 -4.91 4.03 -2.40
CA LEU A 58 -4.41 5.27 -1.80
C LEU A 58 -3.32 5.94 -2.65
N GLY A 59 -2.56 5.13 -3.37
CA GLY A 59 -1.46 5.56 -4.20
C GLY A 59 -0.38 4.49 -4.27
N HIS A 60 0.84 4.91 -4.59
CA HIS A 60 1.99 4.03 -4.72
C HIS A 60 3.16 4.54 -3.87
N VAL A 61 3.94 3.63 -3.34
CA VAL A 61 5.17 3.88 -2.56
C VAL A 61 6.33 3.05 -3.13
N GLY A 62 7.56 3.31 -2.68
CA GLY A 62 8.73 2.61 -3.19
C GLY A 62 9.26 3.26 -4.47
N SER A 63 10.51 3.67 -4.41
CA SER A 63 11.22 4.39 -5.49
C SER A 63 12.30 3.56 -6.21
N GLY A 64 12.38 2.26 -5.94
CA GLY A 64 13.43 1.37 -6.46
C GLY A 64 13.17 0.78 -7.87
N PRO A 65 14.15 0.05 -8.45
CA PRO A 65 13.96 -0.71 -9.69
C PRO A 65 12.91 -1.81 -9.49
N GLY A 66 11.73 -1.57 -10.03
CA GLY A 66 10.51 -2.34 -9.82
C GLY A 66 9.30 -1.43 -10.07
N ALA A 67 8.16 -1.98 -10.46
CA ALA A 67 6.95 -1.15 -10.58
C ALA A 67 6.61 -0.53 -9.20
N ALA A 68 6.12 0.71 -9.21
CA ALA A 68 5.70 1.39 -7.99
C ALA A 68 4.74 0.48 -7.18
N THR A 69 4.95 0.39 -5.87
CA THR A 69 4.23 -0.57 -5.01
C THR A 69 2.87 0.00 -4.62
N PRO A 70 1.74 -0.55 -5.09
CA PRO A 70 0.41 -0.02 -4.79
C PRO A 70 0.04 -0.25 -3.32
N VAL A 71 -0.66 0.71 -2.73
CA VAL A 71 -1.17 0.66 -1.36
C VAL A 71 -2.69 0.69 -1.37
N TRP A 72 -3.29 -0.42 -0.98
CA TRP A 72 -4.73 -0.61 -0.91
C TRP A 72 -5.25 -0.52 0.52
N ILE A 73 -6.47 -0.01 0.67
CA ILE A 73 -7.16 0.07 1.95
C ILE A 73 -8.63 -0.33 1.79
N GLY A 74 -9.18 -1.04 2.78
CA GLY A 74 -10.60 -1.42 2.79
C GLY A 74 -11.52 -0.19 2.82
N ALA A 75 -12.65 -0.25 2.11
CA ALA A 75 -13.59 0.89 2.00
C ALA A 75 -13.98 1.52 3.34
N ALA A 76 -14.35 0.71 4.34
CA ALA A 76 -14.77 1.22 5.65
C ALA A 76 -13.63 1.97 6.36
N GLN A 77 -12.41 1.44 6.25
CA GLN A 77 -11.22 2.08 6.80
C GLN A 77 -10.86 3.36 6.02
N PHE A 78 -11.05 3.36 4.69
CA PHE A 78 -10.88 4.55 3.87
C PHE A 78 -11.84 5.66 4.30
N GLU A 79 -13.13 5.39 4.49
CA GLU A 79 -14.08 6.44 4.90
C GLU A 79 -13.67 7.10 6.21
N TYR A 80 -13.14 6.31 7.15
CA TYR A 80 -12.62 6.84 8.41
C TYR A 80 -11.35 7.68 8.23
N TRP A 81 -10.51 7.39 7.23
CA TRP A 81 -9.22 8.05 7.01
C TRP A 81 -9.18 8.98 5.80
N ARG A 82 -10.30 9.20 5.11
CA ARG A 82 -10.34 9.95 3.83
C ARG A 82 -9.80 11.38 3.91
N HIS A 83 -9.78 11.93 5.12
CA HIS A 83 -9.35 13.28 5.46
C HIS A 83 -7.92 13.31 6.07
N THR A 84 -7.19 12.19 6.06
CA THR A 84 -5.82 12.11 6.56
C THR A 84 -4.83 11.75 5.47
N LYS A 85 -3.66 12.38 5.54
CA LYS A 85 -2.46 11.92 4.84
C LYS A 85 -1.84 10.81 5.65
N ILE A 86 -1.62 9.67 5.00
CA ILE A 86 -1.01 8.50 5.59
C ILE A 86 0.47 8.48 5.21
N THR A 87 1.32 8.16 6.19
CA THR A 87 2.73 7.85 5.97
C THR A 87 2.97 6.43 6.46
N LEU A 88 3.34 5.55 5.53
CA LEU A 88 3.85 4.22 5.83
C LEU A 88 5.23 4.36 6.46
N ASP A 89 5.41 3.76 7.64
CA ASP A 89 6.69 3.75 8.35
C ASP A 89 7.00 2.34 8.85
N VAL A 90 8.19 2.12 9.38
CA VAL A 90 8.63 0.82 9.89
C VAL A 90 9.24 0.98 11.28
N VAL A 91 8.97 0.00 12.15
CA VAL A 91 9.57 -0.09 13.48
C VAL A 91 10.00 -1.53 13.77
N PRO A 92 10.95 -1.76 14.69
CA PRO A 92 11.21 -3.09 15.22
C PRO A 92 9.96 -3.68 15.88
N GLY A 93 9.71 -4.96 15.67
CA GLY A 93 8.60 -5.66 16.30
C GLY A 93 8.11 -6.84 15.48
N ARG A 94 7.18 -7.59 16.07
CA ARG A 94 6.49 -8.68 15.37
C ARG A 94 5.53 -8.07 14.35
N GLY A 95 5.83 -8.25 13.06
CA GLY A 95 4.89 -7.96 11.97
C GLY A 95 3.65 -8.85 12.04
N ALA A 96 2.61 -8.48 11.29
CA ALA A 96 1.47 -9.37 11.08
C ALA A 96 1.99 -10.67 10.45
N GLY A 97 1.50 -11.83 10.90
CA GLY A 97 2.12 -13.13 10.59
C GLY A 97 2.22 -13.49 9.10
N MET A 98 1.47 -12.80 8.24
CA MET A 98 1.49 -12.99 6.78
C MET A 98 2.26 -11.90 6.02
N SER A 99 2.80 -10.88 6.71
CA SER A 99 3.50 -9.75 6.08
C SER A 99 4.96 -10.08 5.81
N LEU A 100 5.47 -9.73 4.63
CA LEU A 100 6.81 -10.14 4.16
C LEU A 100 7.98 -9.67 5.03
N GLU A 101 7.85 -8.57 5.76
CA GLU A 101 8.90 -8.07 6.65
C GLU A 101 8.98 -8.79 8.00
N ALA A 102 7.96 -9.57 8.36
CA ALA A 102 7.87 -10.19 9.68
C ALA A 102 9.10 -11.07 10.06
N PRO A 103 9.70 -11.86 9.14
CA PRO A 103 10.92 -12.63 9.43
C PRO A 103 12.14 -11.77 9.78
N ALA A 104 12.17 -10.50 9.37
CA ALA A 104 13.25 -9.57 9.69
C ALA A 104 13.10 -8.92 11.09
N GLY A 105 12.07 -9.30 11.86
CA GLY A 105 11.80 -8.68 13.17
C GLY A 105 11.35 -7.22 13.06
N LEU A 106 10.80 -6.85 11.91
CA LEU A 106 10.25 -5.53 11.61
C LEU A 106 8.74 -5.62 11.44
N ARG A 107 8.08 -4.48 11.53
CA ARG A 107 6.68 -4.32 11.18
C ARG A 107 6.43 -2.97 10.53
N PHE A 108 5.60 -2.94 9.49
CA PHE A 108 5.08 -1.67 9.01
C PHE A 108 4.03 -1.10 9.96
N ILE A 109 3.97 0.23 10.01
CA ILE A 109 2.99 1.01 10.76
C ILE A 109 2.47 2.16 9.91
N VAL A 110 1.30 2.68 10.29
CA VAL A 110 0.78 3.93 9.74
C VAL A 110 1.02 5.06 10.72
N ARG A 111 1.56 6.17 10.21
CA ARG A 111 1.47 7.49 10.83
C ARG A 111 0.49 8.33 10.01
N SER A 112 -0.19 9.26 10.66
CA SER A 112 -1.19 10.08 9.97
C SER A 112 -1.17 11.51 10.44
N ARG A 113 -1.51 12.43 9.53
CA ARG A 113 -1.92 13.80 9.86
C ARG A 113 -3.19 14.15 9.09
N VAL A 114 -3.96 15.10 9.57
CA VAL A 114 -5.11 15.64 8.83
C VAL A 114 -4.60 16.46 7.64
N PHE A 115 -5.32 16.44 6.52
CA PHE A 115 -5.07 17.35 5.40
C PHE A 115 -5.40 18.79 5.82
N ASP A 116 -4.61 19.76 5.35
CA ASP A 116 -5.00 21.16 5.50
C ASP A 116 -6.14 21.53 4.51
N GLU A 117 -6.65 22.75 4.62
CA GLU A 117 -7.76 23.23 3.79
C GLU A 117 -7.43 23.22 2.29
N ALA A 118 -6.21 23.61 1.93
CA ALA A 118 -5.77 23.66 0.54
C ALA A 118 -5.64 22.24 -0.04
N GLU A 119 -5.07 21.31 0.74
CA GLU A 119 -4.98 19.90 0.39
C GLU A 119 -6.37 19.26 0.25
N THR A 120 -7.28 19.58 1.17
CA THR A 120 -8.66 19.09 1.13
C THR A 120 -9.39 19.59 -0.12
N ALA A 121 -9.29 20.88 -0.43
CA ALA A 121 -9.90 21.46 -1.62
C ALA A 121 -9.33 20.84 -2.91
N ALA A 122 -8.02 20.61 -2.97
CA ALA A 122 -7.37 19.96 -4.11
C ALA A 122 -7.83 18.50 -4.28
N LEU A 123 -8.01 17.76 -3.19
CA LEU A 123 -8.52 16.38 -3.24
C LEU A 123 -9.98 16.31 -3.69
N LEU A 124 -10.83 17.22 -3.21
CA LEU A 124 -12.22 17.30 -3.65
C LEU A 124 -12.32 17.62 -5.15
N ALA A 125 -11.48 18.53 -5.65
CA ALA A 125 -11.42 18.86 -7.08
C ALA A 125 -10.91 17.70 -7.93
N ALA A 126 -10.06 16.82 -7.38
CA ALA A 126 -9.51 15.66 -8.07
C ALA A 126 -10.47 14.45 -8.12
N GLY A 127 -11.52 14.45 -7.29
CA GLY A 127 -12.49 13.36 -7.19
C GLY A 127 -12.05 12.21 -6.26
N GLU A 128 -12.87 11.15 -6.25
CA GLU A 128 -12.60 9.98 -5.43
C GLU A 128 -11.51 9.08 -6.05
N PRO A 129 -10.65 8.47 -5.22
CA PRO A 129 -9.58 7.59 -5.69
C PRO A 129 -10.13 6.30 -6.35
N PRO A 130 -9.33 5.64 -7.20
CA PRO A 130 -9.71 4.39 -7.85
C PRO A 130 -10.05 3.28 -6.85
N ARG A 131 -10.96 2.40 -7.26
CA ARG A 131 -11.33 1.20 -6.49
C ARG A 131 -10.91 -0.08 -7.21
N GLY A 132 -10.81 -1.19 -6.48
CA GLY A 132 -10.37 -2.50 -6.99
C GLY A 132 -11.09 -2.95 -8.26
N ASP A 133 -12.42 -2.79 -8.33
CA ASP A 133 -13.22 -3.17 -9.51
C ASP A 133 -12.92 -2.30 -10.76
N CYS A 134 -12.37 -1.09 -10.58
CA CYS A 134 -12.07 -0.14 -11.66
C CYS A 134 -10.58 -0.06 -12.01
N ALA A 135 -9.71 -0.75 -11.26
CA ALA A 135 -8.25 -0.58 -11.35
C ALA A 135 -7.52 -1.72 -12.07
N GLU A 136 -8.22 -2.81 -12.41
CA GLU A 136 -7.67 -3.97 -13.11
C GLU A 136 -7.13 -3.61 -14.52
N ASP A 137 -7.66 -2.54 -15.15
CA ASP A 137 -7.18 -2.04 -16.45
C ASP A 137 -5.78 -1.37 -16.41
N ALA A 138 -5.25 -1.01 -15.23
CA ALA A 138 -3.98 -0.27 -15.12
C ALA A 138 -2.75 -1.13 -14.72
N THR A 139 -2.91 -2.44 -14.51
CA THR A 139 -1.87 -3.30 -13.87
C THR A 139 -1.51 -4.57 -14.66
N SER A 140 -2.14 -4.82 -15.80
CA SER A 140 -1.94 -6.09 -16.52
C SER A 140 -0.62 -6.13 -17.30
N ALA A 141 0.46 -6.59 -16.65
CA ALA A 141 1.52 -7.34 -17.32
C ALA A 141 1.48 -8.79 -16.78
N PRO A 142 1.38 -9.81 -17.63
CA PRO A 142 1.26 -11.19 -17.19
C PRO A 142 2.55 -11.62 -16.48
N VAL A 143 2.42 -12.16 -15.26
CA VAL A 143 3.47 -12.98 -14.65
C VAL A 143 3.61 -14.23 -15.53
N ALA A 144 4.69 -14.29 -16.32
CA ALA A 144 5.07 -15.51 -17.00
C ALA A 144 5.47 -16.53 -15.94
N LYS A 145 4.64 -17.56 -15.76
CA LYS A 145 4.97 -18.71 -14.93
C LYS A 145 6.15 -19.44 -15.59
N GLY A 146 7.34 -19.28 -15.03
CA GLY A 146 8.53 -19.99 -15.44
C GLY A 146 8.29 -21.49 -15.40
N LEU A 147 8.49 -22.14 -16.54
CA LEU A 147 8.51 -23.59 -16.73
C LEU A 147 9.75 -24.15 -16.02
N GLU A 148 9.55 -25.06 -15.07
CA GLU A 148 10.67 -25.83 -14.49
C GLU A 148 11.13 -26.90 -15.50
N PRO A 149 12.43 -27.05 -15.77
CA PRO A 149 12.94 -28.13 -16.60
C PRO A 149 13.06 -29.43 -15.79
N GLY A 150 12.41 -30.49 -16.26
CA GLY A 150 12.72 -31.88 -15.93
C GLY A 150 13.69 -32.48 -16.94
#